data_AF-A0A3P7KNU5-F1
#
_entry.id   AF-A0A3P7KNU5-F1
#
_cell.length_a   1.000
_cell.length_b   1.000
_cell.length_c   1.000
_cell.angle_alpha   90.00
_cell.angle_beta   90.00
_cell.angle_gamma   90.00
#
_symmetry.space_group_name_H-M   'P 1'
#
loop_
_entity.id
_entity.type
_entity.pdbx_description
1 polymer ?
#
loop_
_entity_poly.entity_id
_entity_poly.type
_entity_poly.pdbx_seq_one_letter_code
_entity_poly.pdbx_strand_id
1 'polypeptide(L)'
;MFRRSLTIVALFGWVHADFSPSFNEFLRNTYGEAFATRMARRDIGPHGSYGGGDHRMGSRTSRQAVVLVHGITNTAGRFEATRQHLLKKGWKESEVYATTYGDGGKTPAPLFDMKCDYVKQVKRITIFSYWLFHKIHIDFF
;
A
#
# COMPACT_ATOMS: atom_id res chain seq x y z
N MET A 1 -13.58 53.58 -3.59
CA MET A 1 -12.89 52.74 -2.58
C MET A 1 -13.29 51.28 -2.81
N PHE A 2 -12.58 50.56 -3.69
CA PHE A 2 -12.90 49.17 -4.03
C PHE A 2 -12.06 48.23 -3.15
N ARG A 3 -12.69 47.59 -2.16
CA ARG A 3 -12.04 46.66 -1.24
C ARG A 3 -11.98 45.29 -1.94
N ARG A 4 -10.83 44.94 -2.51
CA ARG A 4 -10.57 43.60 -3.09
C ARG A 4 -10.46 42.59 -1.94
N SER A 5 -11.48 41.77 -1.76
CA SER A 5 -11.43 40.63 -0.84
C SER A 5 -10.66 39.49 -1.51
N LEU A 6 -9.50 39.10 -0.97
CA LEU A 6 -8.77 37.91 -1.41
C LEU A 6 -9.36 36.68 -0.69
N THR A 7 -10.10 35.85 -1.42
CA THR A 7 -10.58 34.56 -0.92
C THR A 7 -9.47 33.53 -1.08
N ILE A 8 -8.84 33.09 0.02
CA ILE A 8 -7.87 31.99 0.03
C ILE A 8 -8.66 30.68 0.04
N VAL A 9 -8.65 29.95 -1.07
CA VAL A 9 -9.19 28.58 -1.15
C VAL A 9 -8.10 27.63 -0.66
N ALA A 10 -8.25 27.13 0.57
CA ALA A 10 -7.39 26.06 1.09
C ALA A 10 -7.77 24.74 0.42
N LEU A 11 -6.95 24.28 -0.53
CA LEU A 11 -7.02 22.92 -1.07
C LEU A 11 -6.51 21.95 0.00
N PHE A 12 -7.41 21.42 0.83
CA PHE A 12 -7.09 20.26 1.67
C PHE A 12 -6.93 19.04 0.77
N GLY A 13 -5.69 18.78 0.35
CA GLY A 13 -5.35 17.52 -0.32
C GLY A 13 -5.48 16.37 0.67
N TRP A 14 -6.46 15.50 0.46
CA TRP A 14 -6.53 14.24 1.20
C TRP A 14 -5.38 13.35 0.74
N VAL A 15 -4.31 13.30 1.53
CA VAL A 15 -3.23 12.32 1.33
C VAL A 15 -3.75 10.98 1.84
N HIS A 16 -4.36 10.21 0.94
CA HIS A 16 -4.73 8.83 1.24
C HIS A 16 -3.47 7.96 1.26
N ALA A 17 -3.32 7.10 2.26
CA ALA A 17 -2.45 5.94 2.10
C ALA A 17 -3.15 4.99 1.12
N ASP A 18 -2.71 5.05 -0.13
CA ASP A 18 -3.03 4.11 -1.19
C ASP A 18 -1.71 3.73 -1.86
N PHE A 19 -1.71 2.66 -2.64
CA PHE A 19 -0.65 2.43 -3.60
C PHE A 19 -0.55 3.59 -4.60
N SER A 20 0.65 3.86 -5.10
CA SER A 20 0.82 4.85 -6.16
C SER A 20 -0.03 4.49 -7.39
N PRO A 21 -0.47 5.49 -8.19
CA PRO A 21 -1.25 5.23 -9.39
C PRO A 21 -0.59 4.21 -10.34
N SER A 22 0.73 4.30 -10.53
CA SER A 22 1.48 3.36 -11.37
C SER A 22 1.43 1.93 -10.83
N PHE A 23 1.52 1.74 -9.51
CA PHE A 23 1.44 0.41 -8.92
C PHE A 23 0.05 -0.18 -9.01
N ASN A 24 -0.96 0.63 -8.73
CA ASN A 24 -2.36 0.24 -8.91
C ASN A 24 -2.64 -0.17 -10.36
N GLU A 25 -2.12 0.58 -11.34
CA GLU A 25 -2.23 0.23 -12.74
C GLU A 25 -1.52 -1.09 -13.08
N PHE A 26 -0.31 -1.32 -12.56
CA PHE A 26 0.37 -2.61 -12.74
C PHE A 26 -0.45 -3.77 -12.19
N LEU A 27 -0.95 -3.66 -10.96
CA LEU A 27 -1.76 -4.71 -10.34
C LEU A 27 -3.03 -4.98 -11.14
N ARG A 28 -3.70 -3.92 -11.60
CA ARG A 28 -4.91 -4.01 -12.42
C ARG A 28 -4.64 -4.65 -13.77
N ASN A 29 -3.64 -4.18 -14.50
CA ASN A 29 -3.33 -4.64 -15.84
C ASN A 29 -2.77 -6.07 -15.85
N THR A 30 -2.12 -6.50 -14.77
CA THR A 30 -1.50 -7.83 -14.67
C THR A 30 -2.42 -8.88 -14.06
N TYR A 31 -3.24 -8.52 -13.07
CA TYR A 31 -4.02 -9.47 -12.26
C TYR A 31 -5.52 -9.13 -12.17
N GLY A 32 -5.96 -8.01 -12.75
CA GLY A 32 -7.36 -7.58 -12.79
C GLY A 32 -7.78 -6.61 -11.68
N GLU A 33 -8.89 -5.91 -11.92
CA GLU A 33 -9.45 -4.87 -11.05
C GLU A 33 -9.77 -5.38 -9.63
N ALA A 34 -10.38 -6.55 -9.54
CA ALA A 34 -10.75 -7.15 -8.26
C ALA A 34 -9.50 -7.46 -7.41
N PHE A 35 -8.40 -7.85 -8.05
CA PHE A 35 -7.15 -8.11 -7.38
C PHE A 35 -6.51 -6.81 -6.87
N ALA A 36 -6.40 -5.80 -7.72
CA ALA A 36 -5.88 -4.49 -7.35
C ALA A 36 -6.67 -3.86 -6.20
N THR A 37 -8.01 -3.92 -6.26
CA THR A 37 -8.90 -3.43 -5.20
C THR A 37 -8.69 -4.17 -3.88
N ARG A 38 -8.59 -5.51 -3.91
CA ARG A 38 -8.31 -6.32 -2.71
C ARG A 38 -6.99 -5.94 -2.08
N MET A 39 -5.95 -5.72 -2.88
CA MET A 39 -4.63 -5.36 -2.36
C MET A 39 -4.59 -3.92 -1.84
N ALA A 40 -5.26 -2.96 -2.48
CA ALA A 40 -5.21 -1.55 -2.08
C ALA A 40 -5.95 -1.28 -0.76
N ARG A 41 -7.01 -2.05 -0.46
CA ARG A 41 -7.80 -1.92 0.78
C ARG A 41 -8.38 -0.53 1.00
N ARG A 42 -8.92 0.05 -0.07
CA ARG A 42 -9.59 1.36 -0.03
C ARG A 42 -10.79 1.40 0.90
N ASP A 43 -11.38 0.24 1.20
CA ASP A 43 -12.45 0.07 2.19
C ASP A 43 -12.03 0.46 3.63
N ILE A 44 -10.72 0.48 3.93
CA ILE A 44 -10.16 0.90 5.21
C ILE A 44 -9.71 2.38 5.19
N GLY A 45 -9.76 3.04 4.03
CA GLY A 45 -9.32 4.42 3.88
C GLY A 45 -7.80 4.58 4.10
N PRO A 46 -7.33 5.65 4.78
CA PRO A 46 -5.89 5.95 4.93
C PRO A 46 -5.06 4.92 5.70
N HIS A 47 -5.64 3.85 6.17
CA HIS A 47 -4.93 2.76 6.85
C HIS A 47 -4.86 1.48 6.01
N GLY A 48 -5.39 1.52 4.79
CA GLY A 48 -5.49 0.37 3.89
C GLY A 48 -4.12 -0.16 3.47
N SER A 49 -3.45 0.54 2.56
CA SER A 49 -2.18 0.09 1.97
C SER A 49 -1.35 1.27 1.48
N TYR A 50 -0.04 1.07 1.27
CA TYR A 50 0.83 2.05 0.66
C TYR A 50 2.01 1.39 -0.03
N GLY A 51 2.66 2.13 -0.92
CA GLY A 51 3.87 1.72 -1.64
C GLY A 51 3.76 1.94 -3.14
N GLY A 52 4.83 1.59 -3.86
CA GLY A 52 4.93 1.76 -5.30
C GLY A 52 5.59 3.08 -5.69
N GLY A 53 5.25 4.18 -5.02
CA GLY A 53 5.88 5.49 -5.23
C GLY A 53 6.06 5.86 -6.71
N ASP A 54 7.26 6.31 -7.05
CA ASP A 54 7.71 6.63 -8.42
C ASP A 54 8.27 5.42 -9.19
N HIS A 55 8.09 4.19 -8.68
CA HIS A 55 8.66 3.00 -9.29
C HIS A 55 8.08 2.76 -10.68
N ARG A 56 8.95 2.40 -11.62
CA ARG A 56 8.60 1.99 -12.96
C ARG A 56 8.75 0.49 -13.10
N MET A 57 7.75 -0.16 -13.69
CA MET A 57 7.77 -1.60 -13.96
C MET A 57 9.04 -1.99 -14.73
N GLY A 58 9.69 -3.08 -14.35
CA GLY A 58 10.90 -3.57 -15.02
C GLY A 58 12.15 -2.76 -14.73
N SER A 59 12.13 -1.86 -13.72
CA SER A 59 13.32 -1.17 -13.21
C SER A 59 13.68 -1.67 -11.82
N ARG A 60 14.94 -1.46 -11.40
CA ARG A 60 15.39 -1.78 -10.04
C ARG A 60 15.26 -0.52 -9.20
N THR A 61 14.74 -0.66 -7.98
CA THR A 61 14.93 0.32 -6.92
C THR A 61 16.39 0.33 -6.46
N SER A 62 16.81 1.43 -5.84
CA SER A 62 18.17 1.56 -5.28
C SER A 62 18.43 0.64 -4.10
N ARG A 63 17.39 0.24 -3.37
CA ARG A 63 17.44 -0.66 -2.22
C ARG A 63 16.45 -1.80 -2.39
N GLN A 64 16.69 -2.89 -1.66
CA GLN A 64 15.70 -3.97 -1.52
C GLN A 64 14.45 -3.44 -0.83
N ALA A 65 13.27 -3.77 -1.36
CA ALA A 65 12.00 -3.33 -0.78
C ALA A 65 11.83 -3.82 0.67
N VAL A 66 11.26 -2.95 1.51
CA VAL A 66 10.81 -3.24 2.86
C VAL A 66 9.31 -3.41 2.83
N VAL A 67 8.82 -4.56 3.30
CA VAL A 67 7.39 -4.83 3.45
C VAL A 67 7.03 -4.88 4.92
N LEU A 68 6.18 -3.95 5.34
CA LEU A 68 5.73 -3.80 6.71
C LEU A 68 4.42 -4.59 6.89
N VAL A 69 4.46 -5.60 7.75
CA VAL A 69 3.35 -6.54 7.98
C VAL A 69 2.82 -6.34 9.39
N HIS A 70 1.53 -6.03 9.51
CA HIS A 70 0.89 -5.82 10.82
C HIS A 70 0.50 -7.13 11.48
N GLY A 71 0.31 -7.12 12.80
CA GLY A 71 -0.29 -8.22 13.54
C GLY A 71 -1.81 -8.23 13.44
N ILE A 72 -2.46 -9.22 14.04
CA ILE A 72 -3.93 -9.23 14.21
C ILE A 72 -4.39 -7.97 14.97
N THR A 73 -5.66 -7.61 14.83
CA THR A 73 -6.26 -6.39 15.42
C THR A 73 -5.64 -5.06 14.99
N ASN A 74 -5.00 -5.00 13.81
CA ASN A 74 -4.30 -3.80 13.36
C ASN A 74 -4.38 -3.60 11.84
N THR A 75 -3.76 -2.52 11.36
CA THR A 75 -3.73 -2.13 9.95
C THR A 75 -2.31 -1.78 9.50
N ALA A 76 -2.10 -1.69 8.19
CA ALA A 76 -0.87 -1.15 7.60
C ALA A 76 -0.55 0.27 8.11
N GLY A 77 -1.59 1.07 8.36
CA GLY A 77 -1.47 2.42 8.89
C GLY A 77 -0.76 2.52 10.24
N ARG A 78 -0.69 1.43 11.03
CA ARG A 78 0.07 1.40 12.29
C ARG A 78 1.53 1.75 12.12
N PHE A 79 2.10 1.41 10.97
CA PHE A 79 3.51 1.62 10.67
C PHE A 79 3.78 2.96 10.01
N GLU A 80 2.85 3.91 9.99
CA GLU A 80 3.09 5.21 9.37
C GLU A 80 4.31 5.92 9.99
N ALA A 81 4.49 5.85 11.32
CA ALA A 81 5.70 6.39 11.96
C ALA A 81 6.99 5.69 11.50
N THR A 82 6.94 4.36 11.30
CA THR A 82 8.06 3.57 10.77
C THR A 82 8.36 3.93 9.32
N ARG A 83 7.32 4.06 8.48
CA ARG A 83 7.43 4.51 7.09
C ARG A 83 8.07 5.89 7.04
N GLN A 84 7.56 6.87 7.80
CA GLN A 84 8.14 8.21 7.85
C GLN A 84 9.59 8.21 8.35
N HIS A 85 9.96 7.34 9.28
CA HIS A 85 11.34 7.19 9.70
C HIS A 85 12.25 6.71 8.55
N LEU A 86 11.81 5.68 7.81
CA LEU A 86 12.54 5.18 6.64
C LEU A 86 12.70 6.28 5.58
N LEU A 87 11.62 6.98 5.23
CA LEU A 87 11.65 8.05 4.24
C LEU A 87 12.63 9.17 4.64
N LYS A 88 12.63 9.57 5.92
CA LYS A 88 13.60 10.53 6.48
C LYS A 88 15.06 10.04 6.40
N LYS A 89 15.28 8.73 6.30
CA LYS A 89 16.61 8.11 6.12
C LYS A 89 16.96 7.87 4.64
N GLY A 90 16.23 8.51 3.73
CA GLY A 90 16.50 8.47 2.29
C GLY A 90 15.97 7.23 1.59
N TRP A 91 15.10 6.45 2.24
CA TRP A 91 14.30 5.45 1.53
C TRP A 91 13.23 6.14 0.68
N LYS A 92 12.83 5.50 -0.41
CA LYS A 92 11.76 6.02 -1.28
C LYS A 92 10.42 5.34 -1.00
N GLU A 93 9.35 6.00 -1.39
CA GLU A 93 7.99 5.41 -1.42
C GLU A 93 7.91 4.17 -2.32
N SER A 94 8.77 4.11 -3.33
CA SER A 94 8.96 2.96 -4.21
C SER A 94 9.66 1.77 -3.54
N GLU A 95 10.17 1.94 -2.31
CA GLU A 95 10.94 0.93 -1.56
C GLU A 95 10.25 0.49 -0.26
N VAL A 96 9.13 1.11 0.13
CA VAL A 96 8.43 0.79 1.40
C VAL A 96 6.97 0.47 1.10
N TYR A 97 6.54 -0.74 1.44
CA TYR A 97 5.22 -1.27 1.10
C TYR A 97 4.50 -1.81 2.33
N ALA A 98 3.18 -1.71 2.33
CA ALA A 98 2.32 -2.43 3.25
C ALA A 98 0.92 -2.61 2.66
N THR A 99 0.23 -3.65 3.09
CA THR A 99 -1.21 -3.86 2.83
C THR A 99 -1.87 -4.40 4.08
N THR A 100 -3.10 -3.97 4.33
CA THR A 100 -3.89 -4.52 5.44
C THR A 100 -4.53 -5.83 5.03
N TYR A 101 -4.24 -6.91 5.74
CA TYR A 101 -4.98 -8.17 5.60
C TYR A 101 -6.15 -8.22 6.59
N GLY A 102 -7.09 -9.12 6.34
CA GLY A 102 -8.24 -9.30 7.24
C GLY A 102 -9.18 -8.09 7.27
N ASP A 103 -9.83 -7.88 8.39
CA ASP A 103 -10.87 -6.86 8.55
C ASP A 103 -10.34 -5.49 9.04
N GLY A 104 -9.03 -5.33 9.15
CA GLY A 104 -8.41 -4.11 9.67
C GLY A 104 -8.51 -3.95 11.18
N GLY A 105 -8.71 -5.06 11.90
CA GLY A 105 -8.74 -5.11 13.35
C GLY A 105 -10.09 -4.84 13.98
N LYS A 106 -11.17 -5.12 13.23
CA LYS A 106 -12.54 -5.05 13.76
C LYS A 106 -12.83 -6.22 14.69
N THR A 107 -12.30 -7.40 14.38
CA THR A 107 -12.46 -8.60 15.20
C THR A 107 -11.38 -8.62 16.30
N PRO A 108 -11.76 -8.78 17.59
CA PRO A 108 -10.81 -8.91 18.69
C PRO A 108 -9.87 -10.11 18.55
N ALA A 109 -8.65 -10.01 19.06
CA ALA A 109 -7.60 -11.02 18.91
C ALA A 109 -8.03 -12.45 19.28
N PRO A 110 -8.76 -12.71 20.39
CA PRO A 110 -9.19 -14.06 20.74
C PRO A 110 -10.19 -14.69 19.78
N LEU A 111 -10.85 -13.87 18.94
CA LEU A 111 -11.88 -14.28 17.99
C LEU A 111 -11.39 -14.19 16.54
N PHE A 112 -10.12 -13.83 16.33
CA PHE A 112 -9.56 -13.64 15.01
C PHE A 112 -8.96 -14.94 14.48
N ASP A 113 -9.52 -15.46 13.39
CA ASP A 113 -8.96 -16.60 12.68
C ASP A 113 -8.06 -16.17 11.52
N MET A 114 -6.84 -16.70 11.52
CA MET A 114 -5.93 -16.51 10.38
C MET A 114 -6.37 -17.36 9.20
N LYS A 115 -6.80 -16.71 8.12
CA LYS A 115 -7.25 -17.38 6.89
C LYS A 115 -6.12 -17.48 5.87
N CYS A 116 -6.15 -18.53 5.05
CA CYS A 116 -5.21 -18.71 3.93
C CYS A 116 -5.15 -17.48 3.01
N ASP A 117 -6.29 -16.83 2.76
CA ASP A 117 -6.36 -15.62 1.94
C ASP A 117 -5.55 -14.45 2.52
N TYR A 118 -5.46 -14.33 3.84
CA TYR A 118 -4.69 -13.29 4.51
C TYR A 118 -3.19 -13.54 4.34
N VAL A 119 -2.75 -14.80 4.52
CA VAL A 119 -1.37 -15.22 4.28
C VAL A 119 -0.99 -15.03 2.80
N LYS A 120 -1.89 -15.39 1.87
CA LYS A 120 -1.70 -15.18 0.43
C LYS A 120 -1.56 -13.69 0.10
N GLN A 121 -2.35 -12.81 0.74
CA GLN A 121 -2.24 -11.36 0.56
C GLN A 121 -0.88 -10.82 1.00
N VAL A 122 -0.39 -11.22 2.18
CA VAL A 122 0.95 -10.82 2.68
C VAL A 122 2.04 -11.30 1.72
N LYS A 123 2.00 -12.57 1.30
CA LYS A 123 2.96 -13.12 0.34
C LYS A 123 2.94 -12.36 -0.99
N ARG A 124 1.76 -11.99 -1.48
CA ARG A 124 1.59 -11.24 -2.73
C ARG A 124 2.20 -9.85 -2.66
N ILE A 125 1.97 -9.07 -1.59
CA ILE A 125 2.58 -7.73 -1.49
C ILE A 125 4.12 -7.83 -1.44
N THR A 126 4.66 -8.84 -0.76
CA THR A 126 6.10 -9.10 -0.76
C THR A 126 6.62 -9.31 -2.17
N ILE A 127 6.00 -10.20 -2.94
CA ILE A 127 6.43 -10.50 -4.31
C ILE A 127 6.30 -9.27 -5.22
N PHE A 128 5.19 -8.54 -5.14
CA PHE A 128 4.92 -7.40 -6.02
C PHE A 128 5.73 -6.16 -5.66
N SER A 129 6.23 -6.04 -4.44
CA SER A 129 7.16 -4.98 -4.04
C SER A 129 8.47 -4.99 -4.84
N TYR A 130 8.83 -6.13 -5.45
CA TYR A 130 10.00 -6.27 -6.31
C TYR A 130 9.75 -5.89 -7.77
N TRP A 131 8.51 -5.61 -8.18
CA TRP A 131 8.11 -5.25 -9.55
C TRP A 131 8.91 -5.99 -10.62
N LEU A 132 8.66 -7.29 -10.66
CA LEU A 132 9.49 -8.26 -11.32
C LEU A 132 9.92 -7.85 -12.74
N PHE A 133 11.22 -7.99 -12.98
CA PHE A 133 11.86 -7.94 -14.30
C PHE A 133 11.36 -9.03 -15.26
N HIS A 134 10.65 -10.04 -14.76
CA HIS A 134 10.08 -11.14 -15.53
C HIS A 134 8.70 -11.44 -14.96
N LYS A 135 7.66 -11.56 -15.78
CA LYS A 135 6.39 -12.15 -15.36
C LYS A 135 6.70 -13.48 -14.67
N ILE A 136 6.68 -13.54 -13.34
CA ILE A 136 6.61 -14.83 -12.67
C ILE A 136 5.15 -15.24 -12.81
N HIS A 137 4.90 -16.20 -13.70
CA HIS A 137 3.70 -17.02 -13.62
C HIS A 137 3.76 -17.74 -12.27
N ILE A 138 3.06 -17.20 -11.28
CA ILE A 138 2.87 -17.86 -9.99
C ILE A 138 1.53 -18.54 -10.09
N ASP A 139 1.56 -19.80 -10.52
CA ASP A 139 0.41 -20.67 -10.38
C ASP A 139 0.22 -20.95 -8.88
N PHE A 140 -0.86 -20.40 -8.34
CA PHE A 140 -1.30 -20.71 -7.00
C PHE A 140 -2.00 -22.07 -7.07
N PHE A 141 -1.33 -23.13 -6.58
CA PHE A 141 -2.03 -24.33 -6.12
C PHE A 141 -2.97 -23.99 -4.94
#